data_AF-A0AB37VAH5-F1
#
_entry.id   AF-A0AB37VAH5-F1
#
_cell.length_a   1.000
_cell.length_b   1.000
_cell.length_c   1.000
_cell.angle_alpha   90.00
_cell.angle_beta   90.00
_cell.angle_gamma   90.00
#
_symmetry.space_group_name_H-M   'P 1'
#
loop_
_entity.id
_entity.type
_entity.pdbx_description
1 polymer ?
#
loop_
_entity_poly.entity_id
_entity_poly.type
_entity_poly.pdbx_seq_one_letter_code
_entity_poly.pdbx_strand_id
1 'polypeptide(L)'
;LTHGGCLSYTRRAIGYPSNEILKRWIEEFYPNARPLVIRSGTSKCFSPEERSQAVRELCNRRGTARKVTQSIGVSVPVLYKWKKDLISDEAYQSMRKRKAAPQDKNQDTLLGEIQRLRKQVHQLQLERDILTKANELIKKDLGISFLKLKNREKTLIVDALKKKYPVAELLSVLQLARSCYFYHKASKRL
;
A
#
# COMPACT_ATOMS: atom_id res chain seq x y z
N LEU A 1 63.25 4.10 23.52
CA LEU A 1 62.25 3.15 22.97
C LEU A 1 61.52 3.82 21.80
N THR A 2 61.97 3.58 20.58
CA THR A 2 61.55 4.24 19.33
C THR A 2 60.25 3.69 18.72
N HIS A 3 59.46 2.90 19.47
CA HIS A 3 58.29 2.18 18.94
C HIS A 3 56.98 2.44 19.71
N GLY A 4 56.88 3.58 20.41
CA GLY A 4 55.59 4.16 20.82
C GLY A 4 54.59 3.25 21.56
N GLY A 5 55.04 2.20 22.26
CA GLY A 5 54.19 1.33 23.09
C GLY A 5 53.07 0.58 22.36
N CYS A 6 53.11 0.48 21.02
CA CYS A 6 52.03 -0.15 20.26
C CYS A 6 52.25 -1.66 20.10
N LEU A 7 51.51 -2.47 20.86
CA LEU A 7 51.55 -3.95 20.82
C LEU A 7 51.40 -4.53 19.42
N SER A 8 50.52 -3.95 18.60
CA SER A 8 50.28 -4.42 17.23
C SER A 8 51.50 -4.23 16.33
N TYR A 9 52.24 -3.14 16.53
CA TYR A 9 53.46 -2.85 15.79
C TYR A 9 54.58 -3.80 16.25
N THR A 10 54.78 -3.94 17.55
CA THR A 10 55.77 -4.86 18.14
C THR A 10 55.54 -6.29 17.67
N ARG A 11 54.30 -6.79 17.70
CA ARG A 11 53.94 -8.12 17.20
C ARG A 11 54.29 -8.33 15.73
N ARG A 12 54.08 -7.31 14.89
CA ARG A 12 54.39 -7.38 13.44
C ARG A 12 55.90 -7.39 13.18
N ALA A 13 56.68 -6.72 14.02
CA ALA A 13 58.14 -6.67 13.92
C ALA A 13 58.82 -7.97 14.42
N ILE A 14 58.33 -8.57 15.51
CA ILE A 14 58.95 -9.75 16.14
C ILE A 14 58.35 -11.10 15.71
N GLY A 15 57.29 -11.08 14.88
CA GLY A 15 56.71 -12.27 14.26
C GLY A 15 55.77 -13.10 15.15
N TYR A 16 56.03 -13.29 16.45
CA TYR A 16 55.19 -14.08 17.38
C TYR A 16 55.44 -13.62 18.82
N PRO A 17 54.43 -13.13 19.57
CA PRO A 17 53.35 -13.95 20.15
C PRO A 17 51.92 -13.36 19.97
N SER A 18 50.89 -14.06 20.48
CA SER A 18 49.54 -13.50 20.63
C SER A 18 49.54 -12.25 21.51
N ASN A 19 48.56 -11.35 21.36
CA ASN A 19 48.46 -10.13 22.19
C ASN A 19 48.44 -10.44 23.69
N GLU A 20 47.88 -11.58 24.07
CA GLU A 20 47.78 -12.04 25.47
C GLU A 20 49.15 -12.45 26.03
N ILE A 21 49.94 -13.20 25.25
CA ILE A 21 51.29 -13.63 25.66
C ILE A 21 52.22 -12.42 25.73
N LEU A 22 52.16 -11.52 24.73
CA LEU A 22 52.95 -10.30 24.73
C LEU A 22 52.61 -9.39 25.93
N LYS A 23 51.33 -9.34 26.32
CA LYS A 23 50.89 -8.63 27.53
C LYS A 23 51.47 -9.24 28.81
N ARG A 24 51.40 -10.57 28.96
CA ARG A 24 51.99 -11.27 30.13
C ARG A 24 53.49 -11.02 30.26
N TRP A 25 54.23 -11.09 29.16
CA TRP A 25 55.67 -10.79 29.19
C TRP A 25 55.97 -9.35 29.58
N ILE A 26 55.17 -8.38 29.13
CA ILE A 26 55.37 -6.99 29.53
C ILE A 26 55.07 -6.78 31.01
N GLU A 27 54.04 -7.45 31.55
CA GLU A 27 53.72 -7.43 32.99
C GLU A 27 54.82 -8.08 33.84
N GLU A 28 55.45 -9.14 33.34
CA GLU A 28 56.54 -9.87 34.01
C GLU A 28 57.87 -9.09 34.01
N PHE A 29 58.27 -8.53 32.85
CA PHE A 29 59.53 -7.80 32.72
C PHE A 29 59.45 -6.34 33.21
N TYR A 30 58.25 -5.76 33.27
CA TYR A 30 58.04 -4.37 33.70
C TYR A 30 56.83 -4.26 34.65
N PRO A 31 56.95 -4.75 35.90
CA PRO A 31 55.83 -4.79 36.85
C PRO A 31 55.26 -3.42 37.24
N ASN A 32 56.04 -2.33 37.06
CA ASN A 32 55.60 -0.95 37.32
C ASN A 32 55.11 -0.21 36.06
N ALA A 33 54.98 -0.89 34.91
CA ALA A 33 54.47 -0.26 33.70
C ALA A 33 52.97 0.01 33.82
N ARG A 34 52.50 1.11 33.19
CA ARG A 34 51.07 1.43 33.13
C ARG A 34 50.30 0.24 32.53
N PRO A 35 49.16 -0.18 33.12
CA PRO A 35 48.37 -1.29 32.61
C PRO A 35 48.04 -1.10 31.12
N LEU A 36 48.32 -2.12 30.32
CA LEU A 36 48.04 -2.10 28.89
C LEU A 36 46.51 -2.16 28.69
N VAL A 37 45.92 -1.02 28.33
CA VAL A 37 44.51 -0.93 27.96
C VAL A 37 44.34 -1.51 26.56
N ILE A 38 44.03 -2.80 26.50
CA ILE A 38 43.47 -3.39 25.29
C ILE A 38 42.06 -2.82 25.16
N ARG A 39 41.89 -1.81 24.31
CA ARG A 39 40.55 -1.37 23.89
C ARG A 39 39.96 -2.49 23.05
N SER A 40 39.39 -3.51 23.69
CA SER A 40 38.33 -4.30 23.06
C SER A 40 37.25 -3.28 22.75
N GLY A 41 37.11 -2.91 21.48
CA GLY A 41 36.01 -2.08 21.04
C GLY A 41 34.74 -2.73 21.56
N THR A 42 33.98 -2.01 22.37
CA THR A 42 32.66 -2.43 22.85
C THR A 42 31.73 -2.45 21.65
N SER A 43 31.92 -3.41 20.75
CA SER A 43 30.96 -3.74 19.73
C SER A 43 29.81 -4.37 20.49
N LYS A 44 28.80 -3.57 20.82
CA LYS A 44 27.51 -4.07 21.31
C LYS A 44 27.11 -5.25 20.41
N CYS A 45 27.04 -6.44 20.99
CA CYS A 45 26.72 -7.65 20.24
C CYS A 45 25.22 -7.63 19.93
N PHE A 46 24.87 -7.20 18.72
CA PHE A 46 23.48 -7.24 18.25
C PHE A 46 23.13 -8.66 17.82
N SER A 47 22.02 -9.18 18.33
CA SER A 47 21.47 -10.47 17.92
C SER A 47 21.03 -10.43 16.45
N PRO A 48 20.97 -11.58 15.74
CA PRO A 48 20.45 -11.64 14.38
C PRO A 48 19.02 -11.08 14.24
N GLU A 49 18.21 -11.25 15.29
CA GLU A 49 16.83 -10.77 15.35
C GLU A 49 16.76 -9.24 15.45
N GLU A 50 17.59 -8.64 16.31
CA GLU A 50 17.69 -7.18 16.45
C GLU A 50 18.15 -6.53 15.15
N ARG A 51 19.12 -7.14 14.44
CA ARG A 51 19.56 -6.65 13.13
C ARG A 51 18.45 -6.73 12.09
N SER A 52 17.70 -7.83 12.06
CA SER A 52 16.58 -8.03 11.15
C SER A 52 15.46 -7.03 11.42
N GLN A 53 15.16 -6.76 12.69
CA GLN A 53 14.17 -5.76 13.10
C GLN A 53 14.59 -4.35 12.69
N ALA A 54 15.85 -3.99 12.93
CA ALA A 54 16.41 -2.70 12.52
C ALA A 54 16.31 -2.48 11.01
N VAL A 55 16.55 -3.53 10.21
CA VAL A 55 16.44 -3.47 8.75
C VAL A 55 14.98 -3.37 8.31
N ARG A 56 14.04 -4.06 8.96
CA ARG A 56 12.60 -3.90 8.68
C ARG A 56 12.12 -2.48 8.93
N GLU A 57 12.49 -1.90 10.08
CA GLU A 57 12.16 -0.51 10.41
C GLU A 57 12.80 0.47 9.43
N LEU A 58 14.06 0.21 9.04
CA LEU A 58 14.73 0.98 8.00
C LEU A 58 13.98 0.91 6.66
N CYS A 59 13.44 -0.24 6.26
CA CYS A 59 12.72 -0.41 4.99
C CYS A 59 11.31 0.19 5.01
N ASN A 60 10.62 0.16 6.15
CA ASN A 60 9.24 0.67 6.28
C ASN A 60 9.15 2.13 6.76
N ARG A 61 10.29 2.79 6.97
CA ARG A 61 10.33 4.16 7.51
C ARG A 61 9.68 5.18 6.56
N ARG A 62 8.89 6.09 7.13
CA ARG A 62 8.42 7.33 6.46
C ARG A 62 9.34 8.53 6.71
N GLY A 63 10.61 8.30 7.09
CA GLY A 63 11.54 9.34 7.52
C GLY A 63 13.03 9.03 7.30
N THR A 64 13.91 9.79 7.96
CA THR A 64 15.37 9.64 7.78
C THR A 64 15.92 8.41 8.49
N ALA A 65 16.94 7.78 7.90
CA ALA A 65 17.63 6.63 8.51
C ALA A 65 18.22 6.96 9.89
N ARG A 66 18.58 8.24 10.11
CA ARG A 66 19.13 8.74 11.37
C ARG A 66 18.18 8.55 12.55
N LYS A 67 16.87 8.68 12.36
CA LYS A 67 15.87 8.45 13.42
C LYS A 67 15.85 6.99 13.86
N VAL A 68 15.88 6.07 12.89
CA VAL A 68 15.93 4.62 13.15
C VAL A 68 17.23 4.23 13.87
N THR A 69 18.35 4.88 13.53
CA THR A 69 19.62 4.59 14.19
C THR A 69 19.69 5.12 15.62
N GLN A 70 19.02 6.23 15.91
CA GLN A 70 18.98 6.81 17.25
C GLN A 70 18.15 5.98 18.22
N SER A 71 17.03 5.38 17.78
CA SER A 71 16.22 4.50 18.63
C SER A 71 16.94 3.20 19.00
N ILE A 72 17.77 2.68 18.08
CA ILE A 72 18.48 1.39 18.25
C ILE A 72 19.88 1.59 18.86
N GLY A 73 20.42 2.82 18.82
CA GLY A 73 21.76 3.14 19.31
C GLY A 73 22.88 2.64 18.39
N VAL A 74 22.63 2.62 17.08
CA VAL A 74 23.56 2.14 16.05
C VAL A 74 24.03 3.32 15.20
N SER A 75 25.16 3.20 14.49
CA SER A 75 25.54 4.21 13.51
C SER A 75 24.85 3.97 12.15
N VAL A 76 24.55 5.04 11.40
CA VAL A 76 23.94 4.94 10.06
C VAL A 76 24.72 4.00 9.13
N PRO A 77 26.06 4.03 9.06
CA PRO A 77 26.82 3.12 8.20
C PRO A 77 26.63 1.64 8.57
N VAL A 78 26.57 1.31 9.86
CA VAL A 78 26.37 -0.07 10.34
C VAL A 78 24.98 -0.58 9.95
N LEU A 79 23.96 0.28 10.04
CA LEU A 79 22.60 -0.09 9.65
C LEU A 79 22.48 -0.35 8.13
N TYR A 80 23.18 0.42 7.30
CA TYR A 80 23.26 0.14 5.86
C TYR A 80 24.09 -1.11 5.54
N LYS A 81 25.13 -1.39 6.32
CA LYS A 81 25.88 -2.65 6.22
C LYS A 81 24.99 -3.86 6.50
N TRP A 82 24.23 -3.85 7.61
CA TRP A 82 23.26 -4.91 7.90
C TRP A 82 22.20 -5.05 6.83
N LYS A 83 21.70 -3.93 6.28
CA LYS A 83 20.77 -3.98 5.15
C LYS A 83 21.39 -4.69 3.93
N LYS A 84 22.65 -4.43 3.62
CA LYS A 84 23.37 -5.08 2.51
C LYS A 84 23.59 -6.57 2.77
N ASP A 85 23.94 -6.92 4.01
CA ASP A 85 24.24 -8.31 4.38
C ASP A 85 22.96 -9.18 4.45
N LEU A 86 21.81 -8.61 4.81
CA LEU A 86 20.54 -9.34 4.99
C LEU A 86 19.65 -9.36 3.74
N ILE A 87 19.87 -8.47 2.78
CA ILE A 87 19.04 -8.34 1.59
C ILE A 87 19.90 -8.69 0.37
N SER A 88 19.57 -9.79 -0.30
CA SER A 88 20.19 -10.19 -1.58
C SER A 88 20.22 -9.02 -2.56
N ASP A 89 21.30 -8.91 -3.35
CA ASP A 89 21.53 -7.77 -4.24
C ASP A 89 20.35 -7.55 -5.21
N GLU A 90 19.69 -8.61 -5.68
CA GLU A 90 18.47 -8.53 -6.50
C GLU A 90 17.27 -7.90 -5.76
N ALA A 91 17.05 -8.29 -4.51
CA ALA A 91 16.03 -7.69 -3.65
C ALA A 91 16.38 -6.24 -3.29
N TYR A 92 17.67 -5.93 -3.12
CA TYR A 92 18.16 -4.58 -2.85
C TYR A 92 17.95 -3.64 -4.05
N GLN A 93 18.24 -4.11 -5.27
CA GLN A 93 18.04 -3.36 -6.51
C GLN A 93 16.55 -3.16 -6.84
N SER A 94 15.69 -4.16 -6.61
CA SER A 94 14.24 -4.02 -6.80
C SER A 94 13.63 -2.98 -5.84
N MET A 95 14.11 -2.90 -4.59
CA MET A 95 13.70 -1.87 -3.64
C MET A 95 14.23 -0.47 -3.97
N ARG A 96 15.44 -0.35 -4.55
CA ARG A 96 15.98 0.95 -4.99
C ARG A 96 15.24 1.49 -6.22
N LYS A 97 14.72 0.59 -7.06
CA LYS A 97 13.85 0.93 -8.20
C LYS A 97 12.42 1.36 -7.80
N ARG A 98 12.02 1.26 -6.52
CA ARG A 98 10.77 1.88 -6.00
C ARG A 98 10.86 3.42 -5.89
N LYS A 99 11.51 4.10 -6.84
CA LYS A 99 11.26 5.54 -7.04
C LYS A 99 10.14 5.64 -8.07
N ALA A 100 8.98 6.08 -7.58
CA ALA A 100 7.69 6.17 -8.26
C ALA A 100 7.24 4.83 -8.86
N ALA A 101 6.25 4.19 -8.23
CA ALA A 101 5.49 3.16 -8.94
C ALA A 101 5.06 3.75 -10.30
N PRO A 102 5.17 3.00 -11.42
CA PRO A 102 4.53 3.40 -12.65
C PRO A 102 3.07 3.67 -12.29
N GLN A 103 2.60 4.89 -12.57
CA GLN A 103 1.22 5.27 -12.30
C GLN A 103 0.33 4.16 -12.88
N ASP A 104 -0.40 3.55 -11.96
CA ASP A 104 -0.90 2.19 -12.04
C ASP A 104 -1.96 2.14 -13.14
N LYS A 105 -1.56 1.80 -14.37
CA LYS A 105 -2.50 1.64 -15.50
C LYS A 105 -3.69 0.76 -15.11
N ASN A 106 -3.49 -0.15 -14.16
CA ASN A 106 -4.53 -1.01 -13.61
C ASN A 106 -5.53 -0.25 -12.71
N GLN A 107 -5.13 0.80 -11.99
CA GLN A 107 -6.08 1.59 -11.20
C GLN A 107 -7.05 2.34 -12.11
N ASP A 108 -6.56 2.93 -13.19
CA ASP A 108 -7.43 3.65 -14.13
C ASP A 108 -8.38 2.69 -14.85
N THR A 109 -7.92 1.49 -15.24
CA THR A 109 -8.80 0.46 -15.82
C THR A 109 -9.81 -0.07 -14.81
N LEU A 110 -9.41 -0.31 -13.56
CA LEU A 110 -10.30 -0.76 -12.49
C LEU A 110 -11.36 0.31 -12.17
N LEU A 111 -10.99 1.59 -12.14
CA LEU A 111 -11.93 2.69 -11.96
C LEU A 111 -12.94 2.77 -13.11
N GLY A 112 -12.49 2.56 -14.35
CA GLY A 112 -13.36 2.46 -15.52
C GLY A 112 -14.37 1.32 -15.39
N GLU A 113 -13.93 0.14 -14.96
CA GLU A 113 -14.79 -1.03 -14.78
C GLU A 113 -15.80 -0.81 -13.65
N ILE A 114 -15.39 -0.20 -12.53
CA ILE A 114 -16.31 0.17 -11.44
C ILE A 114 -17.40 1.13 -11.94
N GLN A 115 -17.05 2.13 -12.75
CA GLN A 115 -18.03 3.05 -13.32
C GLN A 115 -18.99 2.34 -14.28
N ARG A 116 -18.50 1.42 -15.11
CA ARG A 116 -19.31 0.60 -16.01
C ARG A 116 -20.29 -0.28 -15.23
N LEU A 117 -19.82 -0.98 -14.21
CA LEU A 117 -20.64 -1.84 -13.36
C LEU A 117 -21.70 -1.03 -12.61
N ARG A 118 -21.35 0.14 -12.08
CA ARG A 118 -22.31 1.04 -11.44
C ARG A 118 -23.42 1.47 -12.39
N LYS A 119 -23.09 1.80 -13.64
CA LYS A 119 -24.09 2.13 -14.67
C LYS A 119 -24.99 0.95 -14.98
N GLN A 120 -24.44 -0.25 -15.12
CA GLN A 120 -25.23 -1.47 -15.37
C GLN A 120 -26.17 -1.79 -14.20
N VAL A 121 -25.69 -1.67 -12.96
CA VAL A 121 -26.53 -1.87 -11.77
C VAL A 121 -27.67 -0.86 -11.73
N HIS A 122 -27.41 0.42 -12.02
CA HIS A 122 -28.45 1.45 -12.10
C HIS A 122 -29.50 1.12 -13.18
N GLN A 123 -29.07 0.71 -14.36
CA GLN A 123 -29.96 0.30 -15.46
C GLN A 123 -30.83 -0.90 -15.08
N LEU A 124 -30.24 -1.96 -14.52
CA LEU A 124 -30.97 -3.16 -14.09
C LEU A 124 -31.96 -2.85 -12.96
N GLN A 125 -31.58 -2.01 -12.00
CA GLN A 125 -32.49 -1.55 -10.95
C GLN A 125 -33.69 -0.80 -11.52
N LEU A 126 -33.45 0.09 -12.49
CA LEU A 126 -34.49 0.84 -13.17
C LEU A 126 -35.47 -0.08 -13.92
N GLU A 127 -34.97 -1.04 -14.70
CA GLU A 127 -35.79 -2.02 -15.42
C GLU A 127 -36.62 -2.89 -14.48
N ARG A 128 -36.02 -3.37 -13.40
CA ARG A 128 -36.71 -4.14 -12.36
C ARG A 128 -37.84 -3.34 -11.72
N ASP A 129 -37.58 -2.10 -11.32
CA ASP A 129 -38.59 -1.23 -10.69
C ASP A 129 -39.74 -0.93 -11.67
N ILE A 130 -39.43 -0.71 -12.95
CA ILE A 130 -40.44 -0.57 -14.03
C ILE A 130 -41.32 -1.81 -14.12
N LEU A 131 -40.73 -3.01 -14.22
CA LEU A 131 -41.47 -4.27 -14.33
C LEU A 131 -42.32 -4.53 -13.08
N THR A 132 -41.76 -4.27 -11.90
CA THR A 132 -42.46 -4.44 -10.62
C THR A 132 -43.68 -3.51 -10.55
N LYS A 133 -43.51 -2.22 -10.89
CA LYS A 133 -44.63 -1.27 -10.93
C LYS A 133 -45.63 -1.56 -12.04
N ALA A 134 -45.19 -2.07 -13.17
CA ALA A 134 -46.08 -2.49 -14.24
C ALA A 134 -46.98 -3.65 -13.79
N ASN A 135 -46.41 -4.65 -13.11
CA ASN A 135 -47.17 -5.78 -12.56
C ASN A 135 -48.15 -5.32 -11.47
N GLU A 136 -47.71 -4.47 -10.54
CA GLU A 136 -48.58 -3.92 -9.48
C GLU A 136 -49.77 -3.11 -10.04
N LEU A 137 -49.53 -2.22 -11.01
CA LEU A 137 -50.54 -1.26 -11.47
C LEU A 137 -51.42 -1.77 -12.62
N ILE A 138 -50.86 -2.59 -13.50
CA ILE A 138 -51.53 -3.01 -14.74
C ILE A 138 -52.09 -4.43 -14.57
N LYS A 139 -51.65 -5.19 -13.53
CA LYS A 139 -52.00 -6.59 -13.28
C LYS A 139 -51.84 -7.50 -14.50
N LYS A 140 -50.99 -7.09 -15.45
CA LYS A 140 -50.58 -7.92 -16.58
C LYS A 140 -49.32 -8.63 -16.13
N ASP A 141 -49.23 -9.94 -16.38
CA ASP A 141 -47.97 -10.68 -16.34
C ASP A 141 -47.13 -10.27 -17.53
N LEU A 142 -46.55 -9.08 -17.42
CA LEU A 142 -45.55 -8.62 -18.35
C LEU A 142 -44.31 -9.40 -17.95
N GLY A 143 -43.98 -10.42 -18.74
CA GLY A 143 -42.67 -11.06 -18.66
C GLY A 143 -41.55 -10.03 -18.95
N ILE A 144 -40.55 -10.44 -19.72
CA ILE A 144 -39.30 -9.68 -19.90
C ILE A 144 -39.50 -8.32 -20.64
N SER A 145 -40.69 -7.98 -21.17
CA SER A 145 -40.89 -6.79 -22.03
C SER A 145 -41.99 -5.79 -21.58
N PHE A 146 -41.59 -4.68 -20.95
CA PHE A 146 -42.46 -3.51 -20.71
C PHE A 146 -42.69 -2.62 -21.95
N LEU A 147 -41.97 -2.87 -23.06
CA LEU A 147 -42.08 -2.08 -24.29
C LEU A 147 -43.45 -2.24 -24.98
N LYS A 148 -44.13 -3.38 -24.77
CA LYS A 148 -45.46 -3.70 -25.32
C LYS A 148 -46.62 -2.96 -24.65
N LEU A 149 -46.33 -2.16 -23.62
CA LEU A 149 -47.33 -1.38 -22.90
C LEU A 149 -47.93 -0.25 -23.75
N LYS A 150 -49.21 0.05 -23.54
CA LYS A 150 -49.86 1.21 -24.16
C LYS A 150 -49.25 2.51 -23.60
N ASN A 151 -49.24 3.59 -24.39
CA ASN A 151 -48.69 4.88 -23.94
C ASN A 151 -49.35 5.41 -22.64
N ARG A 152 -50.66 5.18 -22.46
CA ARG A 152 -51.37 5.50 -21.21
C ARG A 152 -50.85 4.70 -20.01
N GLU A 153 -50.53 3.42 -20.20
CA GLU A 153 -49.96 2.56 -19.16
C GLU A 153 -48.53 2.98 -18.81
N LYS A 154 -47.70 3.27 -19.83
CA LYS A 154 -46.35 3.82 -19.65
C LYS A 154 -46.38 5.11 -18.83
N THR A 155 -47.35 6.01 -19.07
CA THR A 155 -47.47 7.25 -18.26
C THR A 155 -47.76 7.00 -16.78
N LEU A 156 -48.52 5.95 -16.44
CA LEU A 156 -48.81 5.60 -15.04
C LEU A 156 -47.55 5.11 -14.32
N ILE A 157 -46.73 4.30 -15.00
CA ILE A 157 -45.45 3.84 -14.47
C ILE A 157 -44.50 5.02 -14.24
N VAL A 158 -44.40 5.94 -15.21
CA VAL A 158 -43.60 7.16 -15.06
C VAL A 158 -44.07 7.98 -13.85
N ASP A 159 -45.38 8.16 -13.67
CA ASP A 159 -45.91 8.91 -12.54
C ASP A 159 -45.68 8.23 -11.18
N ALA A 160 -45.60 6.90 -11.13
CA ALA A 160 -45.26 6.15 -9.93
C ALA A 160 -43.76 6.23 -9.59
N LEU A 161 -42.90 6.18 -10.61
CA LEU A 161 -41.44 6.12 -10.44
C LEU A 161 -40.73 7.48 -10.45
N LYS A 162 -41.39 8.57 -10.85
CA LYS A 162 -40.81 9.93 -10.90
C LYS A 162 -40.23 10.46 -9.58
N LYS A 163 -40.61 9.87 -8.43
CA LYS A 163 -40.06 10.22 -7.12
C LYS A 163 -38.67 9.62 -6.89
N LYS A 164 -38.35 8.48 -7.54
CA LYS A 164 -37.10 7.74 -7.38
C LYS A 164 -36.11 8.01 -8.52
N TYR A 165 -36.59 8.21 -9.74
CA TYR A 165 -35.78 8.34 -10.94
C TYR A 165 -36.15 9.61 -11.72
N PRO A 166 -35.19 10.23 -12.44
CA PRO A 166 -35.47 11.37 -13.29
C PRO A 166 -36.40 10.97 -14.44
N VAL A 167 -37.38 11.83 -14.72
CA VAL A 167 -38.42 11.58 -15.75
C VAL A 167 -37.80 11.38 -17.14
N ALA A 168 -36.70 12.08 -17.44
CA ALA A 168 -36.02 11.94 -18.74
C ALA A 168 -35.50 10.51 -18.96
N GLU A 169 -34.88 9.89 -17.95
CA GLU A 169 -34.39 8.52 -18.03
C GLU A 169 -35.56 7.54 -18.18
N LEU A 170 -36.62 7.68 -17.38
CA LEU A 170 -37.82 6.85 -17.47
C LEU A 170 -38.47 6.89 -18.86
N LEU A 171 -38.55 8.08 -19.48
CA LEU A 171 -39.09 8.24 -20.83
C LEU A 171 -38.22 7.56 -21.89
N SER A 172 -36.89 7.65 -21.77
CA SER A 172 -35.97 7.00 -22.70
C SER A 172 -36.10 5.47 -22.65
N VAL A 173 -36.13 4.88 -21.45
CA VAL A 173 -36.22 3.42 -21.27
C VAL A 173 -37.56 2.89 -21.77
N LEU A 174 -38.67 3.57 -21.43
CA LEU A 174 -40.01 3.17 -21.87
C LEU A 174 -40.30 3.46 -23.36
N GLN A 175 -39.35 4.09 -24.07
CA GLN A 175 -39.51 4.59 -25.45
C GLN A 175 -40.79 5.43 -25.59
N LEU A 176 -41.01 6.35 -24.66
CA LEU A 176 -42.17 7.24 -24.64
C LEU A 176 -41.74 8.66 -24.97
N ALA A 177 -42.31 9.22 -26.05
CA ALA A 177 -42.07 10.61 -26.41
C ALA A 177 -42.54 11.56 -25.30
N ARG A 178 -41.76 12.62 -25.07
CA ARG A 178 -42.04 13.63 -24.03
C ARG A 178 -43.41 14.28 -24.24
N SER A 179 -43.77 14.60 -25.47
CA SER A 179 -45.09 15.13 -25.84
C SER A 179 -46.23 14.18 -25.46
N CYS A 180 -46.10 12.89 -25.75
CA CYS A 180 -47.09 11.87 -25.39
C CYS A 180 -47.27 11.73 -23.87
N TYR A 181 -46.18 11.84 -23.11
CA TYR A 181 -46.26 11.83 -21.64
C TYR A 181 -47.08 13.01 -21.11
N PHE A 182 -46.79 14.23 -21.57
CA PHE A 182 -47.49 15.42 -21.11
C PHE A 182 -48.95 15.46 -21.58
N TYR A 183 -49.25 15.00 -22.80
CA TYR A 183 -50.61 14.88 -23.32
C TYR A 183 -51.47 14.01 -22.39
N HIS A 184 -51.03 12.77 -22.15
CA HIS A 184 -51.79 11.85 -21.28
C HIS A 184 -51.81 12.27 -19.81
N LYS A 185 -50.82 13.04 -19.35
CA LYS A 185 -50.81 13.60 -17.99
C LYS A 185 -51.80 14.75 -17.83
N ALA A 186 -51.91 15.62 -18.84
CA ALA A 186 -52.87 16.72 -18.84
C ALA A 186 -54.31 16.18 -18.83
N SER A 187 -54.60 15.15 -19.65
CA SER A 187 -55.93 14.50 -19.69
C SER A 187 -56.33 13.76 -18.40
N LYS A 188 -55.42 13.58 -17.42
CA LYS A 188 -55.73 12.97 -16.11
C LYS A 188 -55.94 13.98 -14.98
N ARG A 189 -55.66 15.27 -15.23
CA ARG A 189 -55.84 16.35 -14.25
C ARG A 189 -57.21 17.02 -14.37
N LEU A 190 -57.92 16.75 -15.47
CA LEU A 190 -59.32 17.04 -15.71
C LEU A 190 -60.15 15.88 -15.16
#